data_AF-A0A318JPW6-F1
#
_entry.id   AF-A0A318JPW6-F1
#
_cell.length_a   1.000
_cell.length_b   1.000
_cell.length_c   1.000
_cell.angle_alpha   90.00
_cell.angle_beta   90.00
_cell.angle_gamma   90.00
#
_symmetry.space_group_name_H-M   'P 1'
#
loop_
_entity.id
_entity.type
_entity.pdbx_description
1 polymer ?
#
loop_
_entity_poly.entity_id
_entity_poly.type
_entity_poly.pdbx_seq_one_letter_code
_entity_poly.pdbx_strand_id
1 'polypeptide(L)'
;MTATLGGWILILLLVSYYLHILWRQIAARSPVAITAFVAGYFMLAALFRHAEPYPVLRPVWLPFIYCYVWLAFSAAIWLLATARASRRGLRFPGEPPLISALLCSQLTLSLGTLLLSPLLDWRPMAAYVMLPPVMVVLSYLLYRLFAVVLQRNGGNQLSWGVLLASTLLSPLLSMLLGAWLAPYLLGWT
;
A
#
# COMPACT_ATOMS: atom_id res chain seq x y z
N MET A 1 -24.65 8.31 15.43
CA MET A 1 -23.29 8.21 16.02
C MET A 1 -22.58 9.52 15.77
N THR A 2 -22.27 10.28 16.81
CA THR A 2 -21.52 11.54 16.70
C THR A 2 -20.07 11.20 16.35
N ALA A 3 -19.55 11.79 15.27
CA ALA A 3 -18.17 11.59 14.88
C ALA A 3 -17.25 12.15 15.98
N THR A 4 -16.51 11.27 16.65
CA THR A 4 -15.54 11.65 17.67
C THR A 4 -14.38 12.41 17.03
N LEU A 5 -13.70 13.27 17.80
CA LEU A 5 -12.52 13.99 17.33
C LEU A 5 -11.45 13.04 16.77
N GLY A 6 -11.29 11.86 17.39
CA GLY A 6 -10.44 10.78 16.87
C GLY A 6 -10.89 10.27 15.50
N GLY A 7 -12.20 10.06 15.28
CA GLY A 7 -12.73 9.65 13.98
C GLY A 7 -12.41 10.65 12.87
N TRP A 8 -12.54 11.96 13.15
CA TRP A 8 -12.19 13.01 12.18
C TRP A 8 -10.70 13.01 11.82
N ILE A 9 -9.82 12.82 12.82
CA ILE A 9 -8.37 12.73 12.58
C ILE A 9 -8.03 11.55 11.65
N LEU A 10 -8.65 10.39 11.87
CA LEU A 10 -8.42 9.20 11.03
C LEU A 10 -8.90 9.43 9.59
N ILE A 11 -10.05 10.08 9.40
CA ILE A 11 -10.56 10.43 8.07
C ILE A 11 -9.63 11.43 7.38
N LEU A 12 -9.21 12.48 8.08
CA LEU A 12 -8.27 13.48 7.54
C LEU A 12 -6.94 12.85 7.13
N LEU A 13 -6.45 11.88 7.89
CA LEU A 13 -5.24 11.12 7.55
C LEU A 13 -5.42 10.34 6.24
N LEU A 14 -6.54 9.62 6.09
CA LEU A 14 -6.85 8.86 4.86
C LEU A 14 -6.97 9.79 3.65
N VAL A 15 -7.71 10.90 3.80
CA VAL A 15 -7.88 11.91 2.73
C VAL A 15 -6.54 12.53 2.35
N SER A 16 -5.72 12.90 3.32
CA SER A 16 -4.39 13.50 3.08
C SER A 16 -3.46 12.53 2.34
N TYR A 17 -3.47 11.26 2.74
CA TYR A 17 -2.71 10.22 2.07
C TYR A 17 -3.21 9.98 0.65
N TYR A 18 -4.52 9.97 0.43
CA TYR A 18 -5.11 9.84 -0.89
C TYR A 18 -4.74 11.00 -1.82
N LEU A 19 -4.85 12.25 -1.35
CA LEU A 19 -4.41 13.43 -2.09
C LEU A 19 -2.92 13.36 -2.43
N HIS A 20 -2.10 12.86 -1.50
CA HIS A 20 -0.68 12.65 -1.77
C HIS A 20 -0.45 11.65 -2.92
N ILE A 21 -1.16 10.52 -2.92
CA ILE A 21 -1.08 9.52 -3.98
C ILE A 21 -1.48 10.11 -5.33
N LEU A 22 -2.63 10.77 -5.40
CA LEU A 22 -3.12 11.39 -6.63
C LEU A 22 -2.12 12.43 -7.16
N TRP A 23 -1.63 13.28 -6.27
CA TRP A 23 -0.59 14.24 -6.62
C TRP A 23 0.67 13.55 -7.15
N ARG A 24 1.12 12.46 -6.53
CA ARG A 24 2.28 11.70 -7.01
C ARG A 24 2.05 11.09 -8.39
N GLN A 25 0.86 10.56 -8.67
CA GLN A 25 0.52 10.01 -9.98
C GLN A 25 0.57 11.10 -11.07
N ILE A 26 -0.03 12.26 -10.79
CA ILE A 26 -0.03 13.41 -11.71
C ILE A 26 1.38 13.96 -11.91
N ALA A 27 2.13 14.14 -10.81
CA ALA A 27 3.48 14.69 -10.84
C ALA A 27 4.50 13.76 -11.52
N ALA A 28 4.29 12.45 -11.46
CA ALA A 28 5.15 11.47 -12.13
C ALA A 28 5.06 11.56 -13.66
N ARG A 29 3.91 11.97 -14.21
CA ARG A 29 3.65 12.01 -15.66
C ARG A 29 3.99 10.70 -16.39
N SER A 30 3.94 9.56 -15.68
CA SER A 30 4.18 8.24 -16.26
C SER A 30 2.85 7.66 -16.75
N PRO A 31 2.64 7.50 -18.07
CA PRO A 31 1.41 6.94 -18.59
C PRO A 31 1.21 5.50 -18.10
N VAL A 32 2.30 4.73 -17.97
CA VAL A 32 2.24 3.35 -17.48
C VAL A 32 1.77 3.29 -16.03
N ALA A 33 2.29 4.15 -15.17
CA ALA A 33 1.85 4.23 -13.77
C ALA A 33 0.39 4.66 -13.64
N ILE A 34 -0.06 5.65 -14.44
CA ILE A 34 -1.44 6.12 -14.44
C ILE A 34 -2.39 5.02 -14.94
N THR A 35 -2.07 4.34 -16.04
CA THR A 35 -2.89 3.24 -16.57
C THR A 35 -2.95 2.08 -15.58
N ALA A 36 -1.83 1.72 -14.94
CA ALA A 36 -1.82 0.70 -13.90
C ALA A 36 -2.61 1.13 -12.65
N PHE A 37 -2.60 2.42 -12.30
CA PHE A 37 -3.44 2.98 -11.24
C PHE A 37 -4.92 2.77 -11.53
N VAL A 38 -5.38 3.18 -12.72
CA VAL A 38 -6.77 3.00 -13.15
C VAL A 38 -7.15 1.52 -13.26
N ALA A 39 -6.31 0.69 -13.87
CA ALA A 39 -6.56 -0.74 -14.01
C ALA A 39 -6.66 -1.44 -12.65
N GLY A 40 -5.77 -1.11 -11.71
CA GLY A 40 -5.80 -1.64 -10.34
C GLY A 40 -7.09 -1.32 -9.60
N TYR A 41 -7.67 -0.13 -9.82
CA TYR A 41 -8.97 0.24 -9.25
C TYR A 41 -10.07 -0.69 -9.77
N PHE A 42 -10.17 -0.84 -11.09
CA PHE A 42 -11.22 -1.66 -11.70
C PHE A 42 -11.07 -3.14 -11.33
N MET A 43 -9.85 -3.67 -11.26
CA MET A 43 -9.61 -5.04 -10.79
C MET A 43 -10.07 -5.23 -9.34
N LEU A 44 -9.73 -4.30 -8.46
CA LEU A 44 -10.13 -4.38 -7.05
C LEU A 44 -11.64 -4.21 -6.87
N ALA A 45 -12.26 -3.29 -7.60
CA ALA A 45 -13.71 -3.12 -7.61
C ALA A 45 -14.41 -4.38 -8.15
N ALA A 46 -13.91 -4.99 -9.21
CA ALA A 46 -14.46 -6.25 -9.72
C ALA A 46 -14.34 -7.38 -8.68
N LEU A 47 -13.20 -7.47 -7.98
CA LEU A 47 -12.99 -8.45 -6.91
C LEU A 47 -13.99 -8.25 -5.76
N PHE A 48 -14.19 -7.02 -5.30
CA PHE A 48 -15.18 -6.72 -4.27
C PHE A 48 -16.61 -7.01 -4.73
N ARG A 49 -16.96 -6.69 -5.98
CA ARG A 49 -18.27 -7.01 -6.55
C ARG A 49 -18.53 -8.51 -6.58
N HIS A 50 -17.50 -9.30 -6.85
CA HIS A 50 -17.59 -10.75 -6.88
C HIS A 50 -17.69 -11.35 -5.48
N ALA A 51 -16.94 -10.83 -4.51
CA ALA A 51 -16.91 -11.32 -3.13
C ALA A 51 -18.15 -10.91 -2.30
N GLU A 52 -18.69 -9.71 -2.51
CA GLU A 52 -19.85 -9.19 -1.78
C GLU A 52 -20.92 -8.63 -2.73
N PRO A 53 -21.86 -9.46 -3.20
CA PRO A 53 -22.83 -9.05 -4.23
C PRO A 53 -23.98 -8.17 -3.72
N TYR A 54 -24.17 -8.06 -2.40
CA TYR A 54 -25.41 -7.52 -1.80
C TYR A 54 -25.53 -5.98 -1.77
N PRO A 55 -24.45 -5.19 -1.65
CA PRO A 55 -24.51 -3.73 -1.72
C PRO A 55 -23.86 -3.20 -3.01
N VAL A 56 -24.66 -2.63 -3.90
CA VAL A 56 -24.24 -2.19 -5.25
C VAL A 56 -23.06 -1.21 -5.23
N LEU A 57 -23.00 -0.31 -4.24
CA LEU A 57 -21.98 0.73 -4.18
C LEU A 57 -20.71 0.33 -3.41
N ARG A 58 -20.72 -0.74 -2.59
CA ARG A 58 -19.53 -1.19 -1.82
C ARG A 58 -18.28 -1.36 -2.69
N PRO A 59 -18.36 -2.03 -3.85
CA PRO A 59 -17.22 -2.20 -4.74
C PRO A 59 -16.60 -0.89 -5.24
N VAL A 60 -17.38 0.19 -5.29
CA VAL A 60 -16.95 1.51 -5.73
C VAL A 60 -16.22 2.24 -4.60
N TRP A 61 -16.76 2.27 -3.38
CA TRP A 61 -16.15 3.07 -2.30
C TRP A 61 -15.09 2.32 -1.47
N LEU A 62 -15.13 0.99 -1.39
CA LEU A 62 -14.14 0.21 -0.62
C LEU A 62 -12.68 0.46 -1.04
N PRO A 63 -12.34 0.54 -2.34
CA PRO A 63 -10.97 0.89 -2.77
C PRO A 63 -10.43 2.20 -2.19
N PHE A 64 -11.29 3.16 -1.85
CA PHE A 64 -10.87 4.43 -1.25
C PHE A 64 -10.46 4.28 0.21
N ILE A 65 -11.11 3.37 0.95
CA ILE A 65 -10.71 3.02 2.33
C ILE A 65 -9.43 2.18 2.30
N TYR A 66 -9.38 1.22 1.39
CA TYR A 66 -8.25 0.29 1.19
C TYR A 66 -7.31 0.78 0.09
N CYS A 67 -6.99 2.07 0.09
CA CYS A 67 -6.18 2.71 -0.97
C CYS A 67 -4.79 2.10 -1.14
N TYR A 68 -4.20 1.55 -0.07
CA TYR A 68 -2.94 0.81 -0.12
C TYR A 68 -3.08 -0.55 -0.85
N VAL A 69 -4.23 -1.22 -0.74
CA VAL A 69 -4.55 -2.43 -1.53
C VAL A 69 -4.70 -2.07 -3.00
N TRP A 70 -5.44 -1.01 -3.30
CA TRP A 70 -5.56 -0.49 -4.66
C TRP A 70 -4.17 -0.23 -5.25
N LEU A 71 -3.31 0.50 -4.54
CA LEU A 71 -1.95 0.75 -5.00
C LEU A 71 -1.11 -0.52 -5.15
N ALA A 72 -1.34 -1.57 -4.36
CA ALA A 72 -0.63 -2.83 -4.51
C ALA A 72 -1.02 -3.56 -5.80
N PHE A 73 -2.31 -3.58 -6.16
CA PHE A 73 -2.76 -4.08 -7.46
C PHE A 73 -2.16 -3.27 -8.61
N SER A 74 -2.19 -1.94 -8.50
CA SER A 74 -1.56 -1.05 -9.47
C SER A 74 -0.06 -1.29 -9.59
N ALA A 75 0.62 -1.50 -8.46
CA ALA A 75 2.05 -1.78 -8.43
C ALA A 75 2.36 -3.12 -9.08
N ALA A 76 1.55 -4.17 -8.87
CA ALA A 76 1.73 -5.46 -9.52
C ALA A 76 1.65 -5.34 -11.05
N ILE A 77 0.64 -4.63 -11.57
CA ILE A 77 0.48 -4.39 -13.01
C ILE A 77 1.64 -3.54 -13.55
N TRP A 78 1.97 -2.45 -12.87
CA TRP A 78 3.07 -1.56 -13.27
C TRP A 78 4.42 -2.26 -13.26
N LEU A 79 4.70 -3.11 -12.27
CA LEU A 79 5.96 -3.83 -12.13
C LEU A 79 6.20 -4.75 -13.34
N LEU A 80 5.16 -5.46 -13.80
CA LEU A 80 5.24 -6.34 -14.97
C LEU A 80 5.58 -5.57 -16.25
N ALA A 81 5.11 -4.33 -16.37
CA ALA A 81 5.34 -3.50 -17.55
C ALA A 81 6.70 -2.78 -17.55
N THR A 82 7.22 -2.43 -16.37
CA THR A 82 8.34 -1.47 -16.26
C THR A 82 9.61 -2.05 -15.64
N ALA A 83 9.50 -3.05 -14.76
CA ALA A 83 10.63 -3.49 -13.96
C ALA A 83 11.58 -4.39 -14.76
N ARG A 84 12.89 -4.16 -14.57
CA ARG A 84 13.95 -5.03 -15.07
C ARG A 84 14.71 -5.63 -13.91
N ALA A 85 14.66 -6.94 -13.78
CA ALA A 85 15.46 -7.66 -12.81
C ALA A 85 16.95 -7.59 -13.17
N SER A 86 17.79 -7.38 -12.17
CA SER A 86 19.24 -7.41 -12.28
C SER A 86 19.84 -8.22 -11.13
N ARG A 87 21.13 -8.58 -11.24
CA ARG A 87 21.83 -9.31 -10.15
C ARG A 87 21.81 -8.57 -8.81
N ARG A 88 21.74 -7.24 -8.83
CA ARG A 88 21.81 -6.39 -7.63
C ARG A 88 20.44 -5.92 -7.13
N GLY A 89 19.35 -6.19 -7.86
CA GLY A 89 18.01 -5.74 -7.49
C GLY A 89 17.09 -5.46 -8.69
N LEU A 90 15.99 -4.74 -8.44
CA LEU A 90 15.06 -4.27 -9.47
C LEU A 90 15.45 -2.89 -9.97
N ARG A 91 15.39 -2.71 -11.29
CA ARG A 91 15.60 -1.44 -11.98
C ARG A 91 14.33 -0.97 -12.67
N PHE A 92 14.15 0.36 -12.78
CA PHE A 92 12.94 1.00 -13.30
C PHE A 92 13.30 2.01 -14.40
N PRO A 93 13.80 1.54 -15.55
CA PRO A 93 14.28 2.43 -16.60
C PRO A 93 13.15 3.32 -17.13
N GLY A 94 13.39 4.64 -17.16
CA GLY A 94 12.43 5.61 -17.67
C GLY A 94 11.30 5.98 -16.71
N GLU A 95 11.24 5.36 -15.53
CA GLU A 95 10.24 5.69 -14.52
C GLU A 95 10.79 6.67 -13.48
N PRO A 96 9.98 7.65 -13.03
CA PRO A 96 10.39 8.55 -11.96
C PRO A 96 10.68 7.79 -10.64
N PRO A 97 11.70 8.21 -9.87
CA PRO A 97 12.09 7.49 -8.64
C PRO A 97 10.99 7.49 -7.59
N LEU A 98 10.24 8.59 -7.46
CA LEU A 98 9.20 8.71 -6.42
C LEU A 98 7.99 7.83 -6.70
N ILE A 99 7.60 7.65 -7.97
CA ILE A 99 6.49 6.74 -8.30
C ILE A 99 6.92 5.28 -8.15
N SER A 100 8.15 4.97 -8.55
CA SER A 100 8.76 3.65 -8.34
C SER A 100 8.83 3.30 -6.85
N ALA A 101 9.23 4.26 -6.01
CA ALA A 101 9.23 4.11 -4.55
C ALA A 101 7.83 3.81 -4.01
N LEU A 102 6.83 4.61 -4.41
CA LEU A 102 5.45 4.48 -3.92
C LEU A 102 4.87 3.11 -4.27
N LEU A 103 5.00 2.69 -5.53
CA LEU A 103 4.42 1.43 -5.99
C LEU A 103 5.16 0.23 -5.40
N CYS A 104 6.50 0.23 -5.38
CA CYS A 104 7.27 -0.86 -4.78
C CYS A 104 7.03 -0.98 -3.27
N SER A 105 6.86 0.13 -2.54
CA SER A 105 6.56 0.07 -1.11
C SER A 105 5.19 -0.54 -0.84
N GLN A 106 4.17 -0.24 -1.67
CA GLN A 106 2.84 -0.82 -1.51
C GLN A 106 2.81 -2.30 -1.85
N LEU A 107 3.53 -2.69 -2.92
CA LEU A 107 3.64 -4.09 -3.30
C LEU A 107 4.35 -4.90 -2.22
N THR A 108 5.46 -4.40 -1.68
CA THR A 108 6.23 -5.09 -0.63
C THR A 108 5.43 -5.21 0.67
N LEU A 109 4.72 -4.15 1.10
CA LEU A 109 3.81 -4.18 2.24
C LEU A 109 2.73 -5.26 2.08
N SER A 110 2.08 -5.27 0.91
CA SER A 110 0.92 -6.15 0.65
C SER A 110 1.34 -7.60 0.44
N LEU A 111 2.41 -7.84 -0.31
CA LEU A 111 2.97 -9.19 -0.47
C LEU A 111 3.50 -9.72 0.85
N GLY A 112 4.17 -8.89 1.65
CA GLY A 112 4.64 -9.28 2.97
C GLY A 112 3.49 -9.72 3.86
N THR A 113 2.45 -8.90 3.92
CA THR A 113 1.22 -9.22 4.67
C THR A 113 0.58 -10.51 4.15
N LEU A 114 0.40 -10.66 2.84
CA LEU A 114 -0.23 -11.84 2.27
C LEU A 114 0.56 -13.13 2.51
N LEU A 115 1.88 -13.10 2.31
CA LEU A 115 2.75 -14.29 2.35
C LEU A 115 3.08 -14.74 3.77
N LEU A 116 3.26 -13.81 4.72
CA LEU A 116 3.66 -14.15 6.09
C LEU A 116 2.47 -14.30 7.05
N SER A 117 1.26 -13.85 6.69
CA SER A 117 0.09 -14.00 7.56
C SER A 117 -0.20 -15.43 8.00
N PRO A 118 -0.14 -16.46 7.13
CA PRO A 118 -0.38 -17.84 7.55
C PRO A 118 0.62 -18.35 8.60
N LEU A 119 1.84 -17.79 8.62
CA LEU A 119 2.91 -18.14 9.56
C LEU A 119 2.83 -17.36 10.88
N LEU A 120 2.01 -16.32 10.93
CA LEU A 120 1.89 -15.37 12.05
C LEU A 120 0.45 -15.31 12.58
N ASP A 121 -0.23 -16.47 12.58
CA ASP A 121 -1.61 -16.65 13.08
C ASP A 121 -2.62 -15.66 12.46
N TRP A 122 -2.42 -15.27 11.20
CA TRP A 122 -3.24 -14.30 10.48
C TRP A 122 -3.32 -12.90 11.10
N ARG A 123 -2.53 -12.61 12.14
CA ARG A 123 -2.51 -11.33 12.84
C ARG A 123 -2.12 -10.15 11.94
N PRO A 124 -1.12 -10.27 11.03
CA PRO A 124 -0.81 -9.19 10.10
C PRO A 124 -2.00 -8.88 9.17
N MET A 125 -2.67 -9.91 8.62
CA MET A 125 -3.85 -9.74 7.77
C MET A 125 -5.02 -9.10 8.54
N ALA A 126 -5.25 -9.52 9.78
CA ALA A 126 -6.28 -8.93 10.62
C ALA A 126 -6.01 -7.43 10.85
N ALA A 127 -4.79 -7.04 11.20
CA ALA A 127 -4.40 -5.63 11.31
C ALA A 127 -4.56 -4.89 9.97
N TYR A 128 -4.17 -5.55 8.87
CA TYR A 128 -4.24 -4.98 7.53
C TYR A 128 -5.68 -4.65 7.11
N VAL A 129 -6.64 -5.50 7.45
CA VAL A 129 -8.06 -5.26 7.13
C VAL A 129 -8.71 -4.32 8.15
N MET A 130 -8.47 -4.53 9.45
CA MET A 130 -9.23 -3.86 10.51
C MET A 130 -8.70 -2.46 10.87
N LEU A 131 -7.45 -2.14 10.51
CA LEU A 131 -6.80 -0.88 10.87
C LEU A 131 -6.29 -0.10 9.62
N PRO A 132 -7.16 0.30 8.67
CA PRO A 132 -6.74 1.04 7.47
C PRO A 132 -5.91 2.30 7.74
N PRO A 133 -6.22 3.14 8.75
CA PRO A 133 -5.41 4.33 9.05
C PRO A 133 -3.96 3.98 9.46
N VAL A 134 -3.78 2.90 10.22
CA VAL A 134 -2.44 2.41 10.63
C VAL A 134 -1.66 1.92 9.41
N MET A 135 -2.34 1.20 8.52
CA MET A 135 -1.72 0.75 7.26
C MET A 135 -1.29 1.90 6.38
N VAL A 136 -2.06 3.00 6.35
CA VAL A 136 -1.67 4.23 5.65
C VAL A 136 -0.40 4.85 6.24
N VAL A 137 -0.24 4.87 7.57
CA VAL A 137 1.00 5.35 8.20
C VAL A 137 2.19 4.46 7.82
N LEU A 138 2.06 3.14 7.97
CA LEU A 138 3.11 2.18 7.61
C LEU A 138 3.49 2.29 6.14
N SER A 139 2.48 2.36 5.28
CA SER A 139 2.62 2.56 3.86
C SER A 139 3.41 3.81 3.51
N TYR A 140 3.09 4.94 4.15
CA TYR A 140 3.79 6.20 3.92
C TYR A 140 5.24 6.14 4.42
N LEU A 141 5.50 5.53 5.58
CA LEU A 141 6.85 5.34 6.09
C LEU A 141 7.71 4.47 5.17
N LEU A 142 7.15 3.36 4.66
CA LEU A 142 7.82 2.51 3.68
C LEU A 142 8.09 3.25 2.36
N TYR A 143 7.13 4.03 1.88
CA TYR A 143 7.34 4.90 0.71
C TYR A 143 8.52 5.85 0.93
N ARG A 144 8.59 6.52 2.09
CA ARG A 144 9.69 7.45 2.41
C ARG A 144 11.04 6.72 2.46
N LEU A 145 11.08 5.53 3.05
CA LEU A 145 12.29 4.69 3.05
C LEU A 145 12.73 4.37 1.62
N PHE A 146 11.82 3.91 0.77
CA PHE A 146 12.12 3.53 -0.61
C PHE A 146 12.54 4.75 -1.44
N ALA A 147 11.92 5.90 -1.22
CA ALA A 147 12.28 7.16 -1.87
C ALA A 147 13.72 7.56 -1.53
N VAL A 148 14.11 7.47 -0.26
CA VAL A 148 15.49 7.77 0.17
C VAL A 148 16.48 6.78 -0.44
N VAL A 149 16.17 5.48 -0.45
CA VAL A 149 17.03 4.45 -1.05
C VAL A 149 17.20 4.69 -2.55
N LEU A 150 16.10 4.95 -3.27
CA LEU A 150 16.16 5.22 -4.71
C LEU A 150 16.93 6.49 -5.01
N GLN A 151 16.71 7.59 -4.27
CA GLN A 151 17.47 8.83 -4.44
C GLN A 151 18.97 8.63 -4.22
N ARG A 152 19.36 7.84 -3.21
CA ARG A 152 20.78 7.49 -2.96
C ARG A 152 21.40 6.66 -4.07
N ASN A 153 20.61 5.82 -4.73
CA ASN A 153 21.07 4.92 -5.80
C ASN A 153 20.89 5.52 -7.21
N GLY A 154 20.88 6.84 -7.35
CA GLY A 154 20.74 7.51 -8.66
C GLY A 154 19.35 7.39 -9.29
N GLY A 155 18.33 7.07 -8.49
CA GLY A 155 16.92 7.11 -8.87
C GLY A 155 16.36 5.88 -9.58
N ASN A 156 17.18 4.86 -9.84
CA ASN A 156 16.79 3.79 -10.78
C ASN A 156 16.90 2.37 -10.22
N GLN A 157 17.29 2.17 -8.96
CA GLN A 157 17.51 0.81 -8.46
C GLN A 157 17.15 0.63 -6.98
N LEU A 158 16.36 -0.42 -6.71
CA LEU A 158 16.12 -0.97 -5.39
C LEU A 158 16.85 -2.31 -5.25
N SER A 159 17.62 -2.48 -4.18
CA SER A 159 18.36 -3.73 -3.96
C SER A 159 17.44 -4.87 -3.52
N TRP A 160 17.84 -6.11 -3.83
CA TRP A 160 17.10 -7.29 -3.36
C TRP A 160 17.01 -7.34 -1.84
N GLY A 161 18.07 -6.94 -1.13
CA GLY A 161 18.07 -6.87 0.33
C GLY A 161 17.03 -5.90 0.90
N VAL A 162 16.89 -4.70 0.31
CA VAL A 162 15.87 -3.73 0.76
C VAL A 162 14.46 -4.25 0.48
N LEU A 163 14.23 -4.83 -0.70
CA LEU A 163 12.94 -5.41 -1.06
C LEU A 163 12.57 -6.55 -0.10
N LEU A 164 13.46 -7.52 0.09
CA LEU A 164 13.25 -8.66 0.98
C LEU A 164 13.04 -8.21 2.42
N ALA A 165 13.93 -7.39 2.96
CA ALA A 165 13.82 -6.89 4.33
C ALA A 165 12.50 -6.17 4.56
N SER A 166 12.08 -5.33 3.61
CA SER A 166 10.82 -4.58 3.72
C SER A 166 9.60 -5.49 3.64
N THR A 167 9.61 -6.49 2.74
CA THR A 167 8.55 -7.51 2.65
C THR A 167 8.46 -8.37 3.90
N LEU A 168 9.58 -8.69 4.56
CA LEU A 168 9.58 -9.48 5.80
C LEU A 168 9.20 -8.65 7.04
N LEU A 169 9.69 -7.41 7.13
CA LEU A 169 9.48 -6.55 8.30
C LEU A 169 8.10 -5.90 8.32
N SER A 170 7.51 -5.60 7.17
CA SER A 170 6.21 -4.93 7.11
C SER A 170 5.07 -5.69 7.81
N PRO A 171 4.89 -7.03 7.64
CA PRO A 171 3.87 -7.77 8.38
C PRO A 171 4.16 -7.88 9.88
N LEU A 172 5.43 -7.89 10.28
CA LEU A 172 5.80 -7.88 11.70
C LEU A 172 5.40 -6.55 12.35
N LEU A 173 5.67 -5.44 11.67
CA LEU A 173 5.26 -4.11 12.12
C LEU A 173 3.74 -3.96 12.15
N SER A 174 3.02 -4.48 11.14
CA SER A 174 1.55 -4.42 11.13
C SER A 174 0.94 -5.25 12.26
N MET A 175 1.48 -6.43 12.54
CA MET A 175 1.06 -7.26 13.68
C MET A 175 1.33 -6.57 15.02
N LEU A 176 2.52 -6.00 15.22
CA LEU A 176 2.89 -5.34 16.48
C LEU A 176 2.01 -4.11 16.74
N LEU A 177 1.85 -3.26 15.72
CA LEU A 177 0.97 -2.09 15.82
C LEU A 177 -0.48 -2.49 16.00
N GLY A 178 -0.93 -3.55 15.32
CA GLY A 178 -2.27 -4.09 15.49
C GLY A 178 -2.52 -4.57 16.92
N ALA A 179 -1.58 -5.34 17.49
CA ALA A 179 -1.70 -5.81 18.87
C ALA A 179 -1.71 -4.67 19.89
N TRP A 180 -0.92 -3.62 19.66
CA TRP A 180 -0.84 -2.49 20.57
C TRP A 180 -2.03 -1.54 20.45
N LEU A 181 -2.51 -1.26 19.23
CA LEU A 181 -3.58 -0.28 18.98
C LEU A 181 -5.00 -0.86 19.05
N ALA A 182 -5.17 -2.16 18.75
CA ALA A 182 -6.48 -2.80 18.78
C ALA A 182 -7.26 -2.60 20.11
N PRO A 183 -6.68 -2.79 21.30
CA PRO A 183 -7.43 -2.60 22.56
C PRO A 183 -7.94 -1.15 22.72
N TYR A 184 -7.12 -0.16 22.35
CA TYR A 184 -7.50 1.26 22.44
C TYR A 184 -8.53 1.68 21.40
N LEU A 185 -8.49 1.10 20.19
CA LEU A 185 -9.38 1.46 19.08
C LEU A 185 -10.71 0.70 19.12
N LEU A 186 -10.72 -0.53 19.64
CA LEU A 186 -11.93 -1.38 19.74
C LEU A 186 -12.61 -1.28 21.10
N GLY A 187 -12.03 -0.55 22.06
CA GLY A 187 -12.59 -0.36 23.40
C GLY A 187 -12.53 -1.62 24.26
N TRP A 188 -11.59 -2.52 23.97
CA TRP A 188 -11.33 -3.71 24.78
C TRP A 188 -10.31 -3.33 25.86
N THR A 189 -10.79 -2.69 26.92
CA THR A 189 -10.05 -2.53 28.19
C THR A 189 -10.46 -3.62 29.15
#